data_AF-A0A6A3GQL5-F1
#
_entry.id   AF-A0A6A3GQL5-F1
#
_cell.length_a   1.000
_cell.length_b   1.000
_cell.length_c   1.000
_cell.angle_alpha   90.00
_cell.angle_beta   90.00
_cell.angle_gamma   90.00
#
_symmetry.space_group_name_H-M   'P 1'
#
loop_
_entity.id
_entity.type
_entity.pdbx_description
1 polymer ?
#
loop_
_entity_poly.entity_id
_entity_poly.type
_entity_poly.pdbx_seq_one_letter_code
_entity_poly.pdbx_strand_id
1 'polypeptide(L)'
;MKFDTGAEDLPVDASMSTGNPNTGATHVAREDCLHLADPEWEALQRQSTVIGEAAVATVLRTLSPTEQHGVALGFIMKEQRETAARATVSTPSTPRVESLKLHVNSYVGREGEPLLRWLVEVDTAITARRIVDPLSKVAFAMSCLGGRARSWAYGRRLSDPTCFSTYEVFKEELRQAFEPP
;
A
#
# COMPACT_ATOMS: atom_id res chain seq x y z
N MET A 1 101.11 2.37 6.84
CA MET A 1 100.53 3.20 5.76
C MET A 1 99.02 3.26 6.00
N LYS A 2 98.44 4.38 6.41
CA LYS A 2 98.01 5.59 5.65
C LYS A 2 96.76 5.34 4.76
N PHE A 3 95.74 6.16 5.06
CA PHE A 3 94.42 6.48 4.48
C PHE A 3 94.46 6.73 2.94
N ASP A 4 93.38 6.83 2.14
CA ASP A 4 92.06 7.45 2.34
C ASP A 4 91.15 7.26 1.08
N THR A 5 89.86 7.63 1.22
CA THR A 5 88.91 8.22 0.22
C THR A 5 88.03 7.37 -0.75
N GLY A 6 86.71 7.46 -0.49
CA GLY A 6 85.63 7.87 -1.44
C GLY A 6 85.02 6.80 -2.37
N ALA A 7 83.79 6.90 -2.87
CA ALA A 7 82.60 7.72 -2.63
C ALA A 7 81.41 7.01 -3.34
N GLU A 8 80.21 7.44 -2.97
CA GLU A 8 78.84 7.09 -3.36
C GLU A 8 78.59 6.96 -4.89
N ASP A 9 77.67 6.07 -5.33
CA ASP A 9 76.46 6.44 -6.12
C ASP A 9 75.54 5.24 -6.48
N LEU A 10 74.23 5.45 -6.22
CA LEU A 10 72.96 4.90 -6.76
C LEU A 10 72.73 3.41 -7.15
N PRO A 11 71.52 2.86 -6.88
CA PRO A 11 71.09 1.54 -7.32
C PRO A 11 70.38 1.60 -8.69
N VAL A 12 70.64 0.61 -9.55
CA VAL A 12 69.87 0.42 -10.78
C VAL A 12 69.30 -1.00 -10.81
N ASP A 13 68.00 -0.99 -10.94
CA ASP A 13 67.00 -2.05 -11.00
C ASP A 13 67.36 -3.21 -11.95
N ALA A 14 67.21 -4.45 -11.47
CA ALA A 14 66.97 -5.63 -12.29
C ALA A 14 66.64 -6.83 -11.38
N SER A 15 65.36 -6.97 -11.02
CA SER A 15 64.83 -8.28 -10.66
C SER A 15 63.42 -8.42 -11.20
N MET A 16 63.33 -9.06 -12.37
CA MET A 16 62.13 -9.71 -12.85
C MET A 16 61.61 -10.63 -11.74
N SER A 17 60.44 -10.33 -11.20
CA SER A 17 59.71 -11.27 -10.37
C SER A 17 58.36 -11.51 -11.01
N THR A 18 58.23 -12.72 -11.53
CA THR A 18 57.02 -13.33 -12.06
C THR A 18 55.89 -13.20 -11.05
N GLY A 19 55.02 -12.21 -11.28
CA GLY A 19 53.76 -12.04 -10.58
C GLY A 19 52.78 -13.14 -10.99
N ASN A 20 52.60 -14.09 -10.08
CA ASN A 20 51.63 -15.18 -10.13
C ASN A 20 50.19 -14.66 -10.38
N PRO A 21 49.43 -15.15 -11.38
CA PRO A 21 48.07 -14.69 -11.63
C PRO A 21 47.10 -15.60 -10.87
N ASN A 22 47.06 -15.53 -9.54
CA ASN A 22 45.97 -16.17 -8.81
C ASN A 22 45.75 -15.60 -7.41
N THR A 23 45.28 -14.35 -7.37
CA THR A 23 44.53 -13.84 -6.23
C THR A 23 43.22 -13.35 -6.84
N GLY A 24 42.19 -14.18 -6.81
CA GLY A 24 40.87 -13.79 -7.30
C GLY A 24 40.42 -12.55 -6.53
N ALA A 25 40.46 -11.39 -7.17
CA ALA A 25 40.00 -10.15 -6.58
C ALA A 25 38.51 -10.30 -6.27
N THR A 26 38.17 -10.55 -5.01
CA THR A 26 36.78 -10.79 -4.56
C THR A 26 35.87 -9.60 -4.82
N HIS A 27 36.46 -8.41 -5.01
CA HIS A 27 35.81 -7.14 -5.24
C HIS A 27 35.88 -6.74 -6.72
N VAL A 28 34.75 -6.41 -7.33
CA VAL A 28 34.67 -5.82 -8.67
C VAL A 28 34.48 -4.32 -8.51
N ALA A 29 35.34 -3.54 -9.15
CA ALA A 29 35.31 -2.09 -9.05
C ALA A 29 34.43 -1.46 -10.14
N ARG A 30 33.94 -0.25 -9.90
CA ARG A 30 33.00 0.43 -10.82
C ARG A 30 33.66 0.73 -12.17
N GLU A 31 34.96 1.02 -12.15
CA GLU A 31 35.80 1.28 -13.32
C GLU A 31 35.87 0.09 -14.29
N ASP A 32 35.70 -1.14 -13.79
CA ASP A 32 35.71 -2.36 -14.63
C ASP A 32 34.35 -2.60 -15.32
N CYS A 33 33.32 -1.84 -14.94
CA CYS A 33 31.94 -2.06 -15.36
C CYS A 33 31.28 -0.78 -15.91
N LEU A 34 32.03 0.05 -16.65
CA LEU A 34 31.52 1.31 -17.24
C LEU A 34 30.36 1.10 -18.24
N HIS A 35 30.18 -0.10 -18.77
CA HIS A 35 29.05 -0.45 -19.64
C HIS A 35 27.71 -0.57 -18.91
N LEU A 36 27.72 -0.69 -17.57
CA LEU A 36 26.51 -0.71 -16.76
C LEU A 36 26.07 0.71 -16.40
N ALA A 37 24.77 0.97 -16.53
CA ALA A 37 24.18 2.22 -16.05
C ALA A 37 24.23 2.28 -14.51
N ASP A 38 24.22 3.48 -13.93
CA ASP A 38 24.21 3.65 -12.47
C ASP A 38 23.13 2.83 -11.75
N PRO A 39 21.85 2.80 -12.17
CA PRO A 39 20.85 1.97 -11.49
C PRO A 39 21.13 0.46 -11.56
N GLU A 40 21.79 -0.01 -12.62
CA GLU A 40 22.16 -1.42 -12.80
C GLU A 40 23.35 -1.79 -11.92
N TRP A 41 24.35 -0.91 -11.85
CA TRP A 41 25.47 -1.08 -10.94
C TRP A 41 24.99 -1.13 -9.48
N GLU A 42 24.17 -0.16 -9.08
CA GLU A 42 23.58 -0.11 -7.74
C GLU A 42 22.73 -1.37 -7.44
N ALA A 43 22.02 -1.90 -8.44
CA ALA A 43 21.28 -3.13 -8.29
C ALA A 43 22.19 -4.34 -8.05
N LEU A 44 23.33 -4.43 -8.73
CA LEU A 44 24.31 -5.49 -8.47
C LEU A 44 24.98 -5.36 -7.10
N GLN A 45 25.21 -4.12 -6.63
CA GLN A 45 25.68 -3.87 -5.27
C GLN A 45 24.64 -4.29 -4.23
N ARG A 46 23.34 -4.04 -4.47
CA ARG A 46 22.30 -4.58 -3.59
C ARG A 46 22.20 -6.10 -3.69
N GLN A 47 22.33 -6.68 -4.88
CA GLN A 47 22.33 -8.13 -5.06
C GLN A 47 23.51 -8.79 -4.32
N SER A 48 24.67 -8.14 -4.25
CA SER A 48 25.83 -8.64 -3.49
C SER A 48 25.54 -8.74 -1.99
N THR A 49 24.68 -7.87 -1.43
CA THR A 49 24.25 -8.00 -0.03
C THR A 49 23.39 -9.25 0.23
N VAL A 50 22.76 -9.81 -0.80
CA VAL A 50 21.86 -10.97 -0.69
C VAL A 50 22.61 -12.28 -0.91
N ILE A 51 23.45 -12.35 -1.95
CA ILE A 51 24.13 -13.60 -2.37
C ILE A 51 25.65 -13.59 -2.18
N GLY A 52 26.21 -12.47 -1.71
CA GLY A 52 27.63 -12.26 -1.50
C GLY A 52 28.35 -11.66 -2.71
N GLU A 53 29.36 -10.83 -2.44
CA GLU A 53 30.21 -10.18 -3.46
C GLU A 53 30.93 -11.19 -4.36
N ALA A 54 31.46 -12.28 -3.80
CA ALA A 54 32.17 -13.30 -4.58
C ALA A 54 31.29 -13.95 -5.66
N ALA A 55 29.99 -14.14 -5.37
CA ALA A 55 29.03 -14.69 -6.32
C ALA A 55 28.75 -13.68 -7.44
N VAL A 56 28.51 -12.41 -7.11
CA VAL A 56 28.30 -11.33 -8.11
C VAL A 56 29.56 -11.12 -8.95
N ALA A 57 30.75 -11.14 -8.35
CA ALA A 57 32.02 -11.02 -9.04
C ALA A 57 32.26 -12.17 -10.02
N THR A 58 31.84 -13.38 -9.66
CA THR A 58 31.90 -14.54 -10.57
C THR A 58 30.98 -14.32 -11.77
N VAL A 59 29.74 -13.89 -11.53
CA VAL A 59 28.77 -13.55 -12.59
C VAL A 59 29.34 -12.49 -13.54
N LEU A 60 29.94 -11.42 -13.01
CA LEU A 60 30.54 -10.35 -13.82
C LEU A 60 31.79 -10.80 -14.61
N ARG A 61 32.54 -11.79 -14.13
CA ARG A 61 33.69 -12.33 -14.86
C ARG A 61 33.31 -13.36 -15.92
N THR A 62 32.20 -14.08 -15.74
CA THR A 62 31.79 -15.16 -16.65
C THR A 62 30.81 -14.73 -17.73
N LEU A 63 29.98 -13.71 -17.44
CA LEU A 63 28.92 -13.29 -18.36
C LEU A 63 29.38 -12.15 -19.28
N SER A 64 28.83 -12.13 -20.50
CA SER A 64 29.01 -11.04 -21.45
C SER A 64 28.31 -9.75 -20.96
N PRO A 65 28.70 -8.56 -21.45
CA PRO A 65 28.10 -7.28 -21.05
C PRO A 65 26.56 -7.25 -21.16
N THR A 66 25.99 -7.87 -22.20
CA THR A 66 24.54 -7.94 -22.42
C THR A 66 23.85 -8.85 -21.40
N GLU A 67 24.49 -9.96 -21.01
CA GLU A 67 23.95 -10.87 -20.00
C GLU A 67 24.02 -10.25 -18.60
N GLN A 68 25.08 -9.48 -18.30
CA GLN A 68 25.19 -8.73 -17.05
C GLN A 68 24.06 -7.71 -16.90
N HIS A 69 23.73 -6.99 -17.96
CA HIS A 69 22.59 -6.08 -18.01
C HIS A 69 21.27 -6.83 -17.74
N GLY A 70 21.09 -8.01 -18.34
CA GLY A 70 19.93 -8.87 -18.09
C GLY A 70 19.79 -9.29 -16.61
N VAL A 71 20.90 -9.63 -15.95
CA VAL A 71 20.92 -9.95 -14.51
C VAL A 71 20.54 -8.73 -13.67
N ALA A 72 21.14 -7.57 -13.94
CA ALA A 72 20.86 -6.33 -13.21
C ALA A 72 19.38 -5.90 -13.35
N LEU A 73 18.85 -5.90 -14.58
CA LEU A 73 17.44 -5.58 -14.83
C LEU A 73 16.50 -6.60 -14.16
N GLY A 74 16.83 -7.89 -14.22
CA GLY A 74 16.05 -8.94 -13.57
C GLY A 74 15.95 -8.73 -12.06
N PHE A 75 17.05 -8.32 -11.43
CA PHE A 75 17.07 -7.98 -10.02
C PHE A 75 16.25 -6.72 -9.71
N ILE A 76 16.39 -5.64 -10.49
CA ILE A 76 15.60 -4.42 -10.34
C ILE A 76 14.10 -4.71 -10.46
N MET A 77 13.68 -5.47 -11.47
CA MET A 77 12.27 -5.82 -11.67
C MET A 77 11.73 -6.68 -10.53
N LYS A 78 12.56 -7.58 -9.98
CA LYS A 78 12.21 -8.37 -8.80
C LYS A 78 12.07 -7.49 -7.56
N GLU A 79 13.02 -6.58 -7.29
CA GLU A 79 12.94 -5.62 -6.19
C GLU A 79 11.71 -4.71 -6.31
N GLN A 80 11.39 -4.24 -7.52
CA GLN A 80 10.19 -3.44 -7.77
C GLN A 80 8.92 -4.25 -7.48
N ARG A 81 8.87 -5.52 -7.88
CA ARG A 81 7.73 -6.40 -7.57
C ARG A 81 7.60 -6.67 -6.08
N GLU A 82 8.70 -6.91 -5.38
CA GLU A 82 8.71 -7.11 -3.93
C GLU A 82 8.33 -5.83 -3.18
N THR A 83 8.80 -4.68 -3.64
CA THR A 83 8.44 -3.35 -3.10
C THR A 83 6.96 -3.05 -3.35
N ALA A 84 6.45 -3.33 -4.55
CA ALA A 84 5.04 -3.18 -4.88
C ALA A 84 4.16 -4.14 -4.08
N ALA A 85 4.58 -5.40 -3.90
CA ALA A 85 3.89 -6.37 -3.05
C ALA A 85 3.93 -5.96 -1.57
N ARG A 86 5.05 -5.38 -1.11
CA ARG A 86 5.13 -4.82 0.24
C ARG A 86 4.29 -3.55 0.39
N ALA A 87 4.13 -2.75 -0.67
CA ALA A 87 3.26 -1.57 -0.68
C ALA A 87 1.77 -1.96 -0.71
N THR A 88 1.38 -3.08 -1.34
CA THR A 88 0.01 -3.60 -1.23
C THR A 88 -0.27 -4.18 0.16
N VAL A 89 0.73 -4.76 0.83
CA VAL A 89 0.63 -5.22 2.24
C VAL A 89 0.74 -4.06 3.24
N SER A 90 1.51 -3.02 2.90
CA SER A 90 1.71 -1.80 3.67
C SER A 90 0.98 -0.65 2.99
N THR A 91 -0.34 -0.78 2.88
CA THR A 91 -1.15 0.41 2.63
C THR A 91 -0.80 1.41 3.76
N PRO A 92 -0.43 2.68 3.49
CA PRO A 92 -0.46 3.68 4.54
C PRO A 92 -1.90 3.66 5.03
N SER A 93 -2.08 3.14 6.24
CA SER A 93 -3.38 3.05 6.87
C SER A 93 -3.84 4.48 7.08
N THR A 94 -4.50 5.05 6.08
CA THR A 94 -5.62 5.94 6.36
C THR A 94 -6.40 5.23 7.46
N PRO A 95 -6.74 5.88 8.58
CA PRO A 95 -7.59 5.25 9.56
C PRO A 95 -8.84 4.84 8.79
N ARG A 96 -8.97 3.54 8.50
CA ARG A 96 -10.20 2.97 7.96
C ARG A 96 -11.14 3.11 9.13
N VAL A 97 -11.81 4.26 9.21
CA VAL A 97 -12.82 4.48 10.24
C VAL A 97 -13.87 3.41 9.99
N GLU A 98 -13.79 2.36 10.80
CA GLU A 98 -14.64 1.19 10.73
C GLU A 98 -16.10 1.64 10.87
N SER A 99 -16.96 1.12 10.01
CA SER A 99 -18.39 1.35 10.13
C SER A 99 -18.93 0.50 11.28
N LEU A 100 -19.56 1.15 12.26
CA LEU A 100 -20.14 0.45 13.40
C LEU A 100 -21.58 0.04 13.06
N LYS A 101 -21.87 -1.25 13.16
CA LYS A 101 -23.23 -1.78 12.97
C LYS A 101 -24.05 -1.62 14.25
N LEU A 102 -24.59 -0.42 14.48
CA LEU A 102 -25.49 -0.17 15.59
C LEU A 102 -26.85 -0.87 15.39
N HIS A 103 -27.39 -1.46 16.45
CA HIS A 103 -28.76 -1.98 16.45
C HIS A 103 -29.74 -0.80 16.53
N VAL A 104 -30.82 -0.85 15.74
CA VAL A 104 -31.95 0.09 15.81
C VAL A 104 -33.20 -0.71 16.07
N ASN A 105 -33.98 -0.32 17.08
CA ASN A 105 -35.24 -0.99 17.37
C ASN A 105 -36.25 -0.79 16.24
N SER A 106 -37.14 -1.75 16.04
CA SER A 106 -38.17 -1.60 15.03
C SER A 106 -39.22 -0.58 15.49
N TYR A 107 -39.48 0.47 14.70
CA TYR A 107 -40.60 1.36 14.95
C TYR A 107 -41.87 0.77 14.33
N VAL A 108 -42.86 0.45 15.16
CA VAL A 108 -44.08 -0.24 14.72
C VAL A 108 -45.16 0.74 14.25
N GLY A 109 -45.10 1.99 14.72
CA GLY A 109 -46.10 3.01 14.47
C GLY A 109 -47.33 2.83 15.36
N ARG A 110 -47.16 2.43 16.63
CA ARG A 110 -48.26 2.40 17.62
C ARG A 110 -48.51 3.79 18.19
N GLU A 111 -49.72 4.02 18.67
CA GLU A 111 -50.04 5.26 19.39
C GLU A 111 -49.20 5.36 20.66
N GLY A 112 -48.62 6.53 20.91
CA GLY A 112 -47.69 6.76 22.03
C GLY A 112 -46.30 6.13 21.87
N GLU A 113 -46.02 5.44 20.75
CA GLU A 113 -44.66 4.98 20.44
C GLU A 113 -43.77 6.20 20.14
N PRO A 114 -42.55 6.27 20.71
CA PRO A 114 -41.74 7.48 20.72
C PRO A 114 -41.01 7.69 19.39
N LEU A 115 -41.70 8.18 18.35
CA LEU A 115 -41.15 8.38 17.01
C LEU A 115 -39.85 9.21 17.01
N LEU A 116 -39.83 10.35 17.71
CA LEU A 116 -38.66 11.23 17.76
C LEU A 116 -37.43 10.55 18.35
N ARG A 117 -37.61 9.72 19.38
CA ARG A 117 -36.52 8.93 19.97
C ARG A 117 -35.98 7.92 18.95
N TRP A 118 -36.87 7.24 18.25
CA TRP A 118 -36.49 6.28 17.22
C TRP A 118 -35.73 6.94 16.07
N LEU A 119 -36.16 8.13 15.62
CA LEU A 119 -35.44 8.88 14.58
C LEU A 119 -34.00 9.21 15.01
N VAL A 120 -33.78 9.58 16.27
CA VAL A 120 -32.44 9.81 16.82
C VAL A 120 -31.59 8.52 16.80
N GLU A 121 -32.17 7.36 17.12
CA GLU A 121 -31.48 6.06 17.00
C GLU A 121 -31.07 5.77 15.54
N VAL A 122 -31.96 6.03 14.58
CA VAL A 122 -31.68 5.85 13.14
C VAL A 122 -30.58 6.81 12.67
N ASP A 123 -30.64 8.09 13.05
CA ASP A 123 -29.64 9.10 12.69
C ASP A 123 -28.25 8.73 13.22
N THR A 124 -28.21 8.24 14.47
CA THR A 124 -26.99 7.75 15.10
C THR A 124 -26.44 6.54 14.35
N ALA A 125 -27.30 5.58 13.97
CA ALA A 125 -26.90 4.41 13.21
C ALA A 125 -26.45 4.75 11.78
N ILE A 126 -27.10 5.69 11.09
CA ILE A 126 -26.68 6.19 9.76
C ILE A 126 -25.27 6.78 9.85
N THR A 127 -25.03 7.61 10.87
CA THR A 127 -23.74 8.27 11.11
C THR A 127 -22.65 7.24 11.41
N ALA A 128 -22.93 6.32 12.34
CA ALA A 128 -21.98 5.28 12.76
C ALA A 128 -21.67 4.26 11.64
N ARG A 129 -22.66 3.96 10.79
CA ARG A 129 -22.50 3.10 9.60
C ARG A 129 -21.94 3.84 8.40
N ARG A 130 -21.84 5.18 8.45
CA ARG A 130 -21.36 6.06 7.37
C ARG A 130 -22.18 5.91 6.08
N ILE A 131 -23.51 5.81 6.22
CA ILE A 131 -24.40 5.76 5.05
C ILE A 131 -24.53 7.17 4.48
N VAL A 132 -23.95 7.41 3.30
CA VAL A 132 -23.93 8.75 2.67
C VAL A 132 -25.08 8.91 1.67
N ASP A 133 -25.26 7.92 0.81
CA ASP A 133 -26.24 7.95 -0.29
C ASP A 133 -27.68 8.17 0.24
N PRO A 134 -28.42 9.18 -0.28
CA PRO A 134 -29.77 9.49 0.19
C PRO A 134 -30.74 8.32 0.14
N LEU A 135 -30.72 7.52 -0.94
CA LEU A 135 -31.62 6.39 -1.10
C LEU A 135 -31.26 5.24 -0.16
N SER A 136 -29.97 5.04 0.10
CA SER A 136 -29.47 4.08 1.09
C SER A 136 -29.87 4.45 2.51
N LYS A 137 -29.88 5.75 2.87
CA LYS A 137 -30.40 6.22 4.15
C LYS A 137 -31.89 5.89 4.31
N VAL A 138 -32.69 6.16 3.27
CA VAL A 138 -34.12 5.81 3.25
C VAL A 138 -34.33 4.30 3.35
N ALA A 139 -33.63 3.50 2.54
CA ALA A 139 -33.75 2.05 2.56
C ALA A 139 -33.37 1.46 3.92
N PHE A 140 -32.32 1.98 4.55
CA PHE A 140 -31.93 1.60 5.91
C PHE A 140 -33.02 1.96 6.92
N ALA A 141 -33.52 3.19 6.93
CA ALA A 141 -34.58 3.63 7.83
C ALA A 141 -35.86 2.79 7.66
N MET A 142 -36.27 2.52 6.42
CA MET A 142 -37.41 1.63 6.11
C MET A 142 -37.20 0.20 6.60
N SER A 143 -35.96 -0.32 6.56
CA SER A 143 -35.65 -1.66 7.10
C SER A 143 -35.85 -1.75 8.61
N CYS A 144 -35.78 -0.62 9.30
CA CYS A 144 -36.03 -0.47 10.74
C CYS A 144 -37.50 -0.18 11.07
N LEU A 145 -38.40 -0.16 10.09
CA LEU A 145 -39.84 -0.05 10.34
C LEU A 145 -40.46 -1.44 10.52
N GLY A 146 -41.49 -1.52 11.35
CA GLY A 146 -42.34 -2.70 11.56
C GLY A 146 -43.82 -2.34 11.53
N GLY A 147 -44.68 -3.34 11.67
CA GLY A 147 -46.14 -3.19 11.78
C GLY A 147 -46.76 -2.13 10.86
N ARG A 148 -47.50 -1.18 11.44
CA ARG A 148 -48.24 -0.15 10.71
C ARG A 148 -47.31 0.78 9.95
N ALA A 149 -46.19 1.17 10.54
CA ALA A 149 -45.22 2.05 9.90
C ALA A 149 -44.59 1.40 8.65
N ARG A 150 -44.28 0.10 8.70
CA ARG A 150 -43.80 -0.66 7.54
C ARG A 150 -44.85 -0.70 6.43
N SER A 151 -46.09 -1.08 6.75
CA SER A 151 -47.17 -1.16 5.77
C SER A 151 -47.44 0.20 5.11
N TRP A 152 -47.41 1.28 5.89
CA TRP A 152 -47.54 2.65 5.39
C TRP A 152 -46.42 3.00 4.41
N ALA A 153 -45.15 2.80 4.79
CA ALA A 153 -44.01 3.21 3.98
C ALA A 153 -43.94 2.44 2.65
N TYR A 154 -44.16 1.12 2.67
CA TYR A 154 -44.19 0.32 1.44
C TYR A 154 -45.43 0.57 0.61
N GLY A 155 -46.58 0.87 1.23
CA GLY A 155 -47.78 1.30 0.52
C GLY A 155 -47.55 2.58 -0.29
N ARG A 156 -46.86 3.57 0.29
CA ARG A 156 -46.47 4.78 -0.44
C ARG A 156 -45.52 4.48 -1.60
N ARG A 157 -44.49 3.65 -1.39
CA ARG A 157 -43.56 3.25 -2.45
C ARG A 157 -44.20 2.46 -3.59
N LEU A 158 -45.24 1.67 -3.31
CA LEU A 158 -45.99 0.96 -4.34
C LEU A 158 -46.76 1.92 -5.24
N SER A 159 -47.31 2.99 -4.67
CA SER A 159 -48.04 4.02 -5.42
C SER A 159 -47.10 4.97 -6.18
N ASP A 160 -45.99 5.35 -5.55
CA ASP A 160 -44.94 6.20 -6.12
C ASP A 160 -43.56 5.68 -5.70
N PRO A 161 -42.80 5.05 -6.61
CA PRO A 161 -41.44 4.56 -6.32
C PRO A 161 -40.46 5.66 -5.88
N THR A 162 -40.77 6.92 -6.18
CA THR A 162 -39.92 8.08 -5.91
C THR A 162 -40.36 8.93 -4.71
N CYS A 163 -41.42 8.51 -3.98
CA CYS A 163 -42.01 9.28 -2.87
C CYS A 163 -41.01 9.72 -1.79
N PHE A 164 -39.95 8.92 -1.58
CA PHE A 164 -38.88 9.22 -0.62
C PHE A 164 -37.56 9.49 -1.35
N SER A 165 -37.47 10.65 -2.00
CA SER A 165 -36.29 11.08 -2.75
C SER A 165 -35.07 11.37 -1.85
N THR A 166 -35.32 11.78 -0.61
CA THR A 166 -34.28 12.02 0.40
C THR A 166 -34.73 11.53 1.77
N TYR A 167 -33.75 11.36 2.66
CA TYR A 167 -34.01 10.97 4.04
C TYR A 167 -34.76 12.05 4.84
N GLU A 168 -34.55 13.33 4.53
CA GLU A 168 -35.29 14.42 5.17
C GLU A 168 -36.78 14.39 4.80
N VAL A 169 -37.09 14.21 3.51
CA VAL A 169 -38.48 14.04 3.04
C VAL A 169 -39.15 12.84 3.72
N PHE A 170 -38.43 11.71 3.83
CA PHE A 170 -38.93 10.54 4.54
C PHE A 170 -39.25 10.84 6.02
N LYS A 171 -38.39 11.57 6.73
CA LYS A 171 -38.63 11.94 8.13
C LYS A 171 -39.87 12.83 8.28
N GLU A 172 -40.02 13.83 7.41
CA GLU A 172 -41.18 14.73 7.45
C GLU A 172 -42.49 14.01 7.18
N GLU A 173 -42.55 13.16 6.14
CA GLU A 173 -43.76 12.39 5.86
C GLU A 173 -44.07 11.38 6.98
N LEU A 174 -43.04 10.77 7.58
CA LEU A 174 -43.22 9.84 8.70
C LEU A 174 -43.76 10.56 9.95
N ARG A 175 -43.30 11.78 10.23
CA ARG A 175 -43.83 12.62 11.31
C ARG A 175 -45.28 12.98 11.05
N GLN A 176 -45.60 13.46 9.86
CA GLN A 176 -46.98 13.79 9.49
C GLN A 176 -47.94 12.60 9.61
N ALA A 177 -47.45 11.38 9.39
CA ALA A 177 -48.27 10.18 9.45
C ALA A 177 -48.45 9.60 10.86
N PHE A 178 -47.51 9.85 11.78
CA PHE A 178 -47.47 9.14 13.07
C PHE A 178 -47.27 10.03 14.31
N GLU A 179 -46.98 11.33 14.16
CA GLU A 179 -47.04 12.25 15.30
C GLU A 179 -48.51 12.53 15.67
N PRO A 180 -48.81 12.65 16.97
CA PRO A 180 -50.11 13.14 17.41
C PRO A 180 -50.39 14.55 16.88
N PRO A 181 -51.66 14.89 16.58
CA PRO A 181 -52.07 16.23 16.19
C PRO A 181 -51.90 17.28 17.29
#